data_AF-A0A388L3J8-F1
#
_entry.id   AF-A0A388L3J8-F1
#
_cell.length_a   1.000
_cell.length_b   1.000
_cell.length_c   1.000
_cell.angle_alpha   90.00
_cell.angle_beta   90.00
_cell.angle_gamma   90.00
#
_symmetry.space_group_name_H-M   'P 1'
#
loop_
_entity.id
_entity.type
_entity.pdbx_description
1 polymer ?
#
loop_
_entity_poly.entity_id
_entity_poly.type
_entity_poly.pdbx_seq_one_letter_code
_entity_poly.pdbx_strand_id
1 'polypeptide(L)'
;MVVVGELQRGADAWMMILEMGYRRLQVTVGELSLQSNEEPEVERRVISLADWLKDMTDDMLEIIWELEEGPDPQLEACIDWRRVDGMMSYCYALFDEGCNLRDMLEERLEGDNDKDDEDL
;
A
#
# COMPACT_ATOMS: atom_id res chain seq x y z
N MET A 1 -30.83 -21.50 8.15
CA MET A 1 -29.65 -22.20 8.69
C MET A 1 -28.63 -22.15 7.58
N VAL A 2 -27.61 -21.29 7.70
CA VAL A 2 -26.54 -21.20 6.70
C VAL A 2 -25.79 -22.52 6.74
N VAL A 3 -25.57 -23.14 5.58
CA VAL A 3 -24.91 -24.45 5.51
C VAL A 3 -23.42 -24.23 5.74
N VAL A 4 -22.73 -25.10 6.49
CA VAL A 4 -21.27 -24.99 6.73
C VAL A 4 -20.46 -24.79 5.44
N GLY A 5 -20.91 -25.38 4.33
CA GLY A 5 -20.29 -25.20 3.02
C GLY A 5 -20.49 -23.83 2.36
N GLU A 6 -21.45 -23.02 2.82
CA GLU A 6 -21.62 -21.62 2.40
C GLU A 6 -20.71 -20.71 3.22
N LEU A 7 -20.57 -20.96 4.53
CA LEU A 7 -19.64 -20.25 5.40
C LEU A 7 -18.18 -20.45 4.96
N GLN A 8 -17.79 -21.68 4.61
CA GLN A 8 -16.44 -21.93 4.12
C GLN A 8 -16.14 -21.18 2.82
N ARG A 9 -17.09 -21.15 1.87
CA ARG A 9 -16.92 -20.37 0.64
C ARG A 9 -16.81 -18.87 0.91
N GLY A 10 -17.56 -18.36 1.89
CA GLY A 10 -17.45 -16.96 2.32
C GLY A 10 -16.07 -16.66 2.89
N ALA A 11 -15.55 -17.53 3.76
CA ALA A 11 -14.21 -17.39 4.34
C ALA A 11 -13.11 -17.46 3.26
N ASP A 12 -13.22 -18.38 2.31
CA ASP A 12 -12.27 -18.52 1.19
C ASP A 12 -12.29 -17.27 0.28
N ALA A 13 -13.49 -16.74 -0.01
CA ALA A 13 -13.63 -15.52 -0.80
C ALA A 13 -13.03 -14.30 -0.08
N TRP A 14 -13.25 -14.18 1.22
CA TRP A 14 -12.66 -13.12 2.02
C TRP A 14 -11.13 -13.24 2.10
N MET A 15 -10.59 -14.44 2.28
CA MET A 15 -9.14 -14.68 2.20
C MET A 15 -8.56 -14.24 0.85
N MET A 16 -9.29 -14.44 -0.25
CA MET A 16 -8.87 -13.95 -1.57
C MET A 16 -8.81 -12.42 -1.64
N ILE A 17 -9.75 -11.71 -0.99
CA ILE A 17 -9.72 -10.24 -0.89
C ILE A 17 -8.46 -9.78 -0.15
N LEU A 18 -8.13 -10.44 0.98
CA LEU A 18 -6.90 -10.16 1.74
C LEU A 18 -5.64 -10.36 0.88
N GLU A 19 -5.57 -11.45 0.12
CA GLU A 19 -4.45 -11.72 -0.80
C GLU A 19 -4.36 -10.69 -1.94
N MET A 20 -5.49 -10.23 -2.46
CA MET A 20 -5.52 -9.18 -3.48
C MET A 20 -5.10 -7.82 -2.91
N GLY A 21 -5.53 -7.46 -1.71
CA GLY A 21 -5.07 -6.25 -1.02
C GLY A 21 -3.55 -6.26 -0.81
N TYR A 22 -3.01 -7.37 -0.29
CA TYR A 22 -1.57 -7.54 -0.15
C TYR A 22 -0.81 -7.34 -1.48
N ARG A 23 -1.28 -7.93 -2.58
CA ARG A 23 -0.66 -7.76 -3.90
C ARG A 23 -0.75 -6.32 -4.41
N ARG A 24 -1.88 -5.64 -4.21
CA ARG A 24 -2.05 -4.23 -4.58
C ARG A 24 -1.01 -3.38 -3.83
N LEU A 25 -0.87 -3.60 -2.52
CA LEU A 25 0.11 -2.89 -1.70
C LEU A 25 1.55 -3.15 -2.16
N GLN A 26 1.90 -4.40 -2.49
CA GLN A 26 3.21 -4.72 -3.04
C GLN A 26 3.51 -3.98 -4.35
N VAL A 27 2.51 -3.81 -5.22
CA VAL A 27 2.69 -3.07 -6.47
C VAL A 27 2.94 -1.60 -6.17
N THR A 28 2.13 -0.97 -5.32
CA THR A 28 2.27 0.44 -4.94
C THR A 28 3.63 0.73 -4.30
N VAL A 29 4.07 -0.09 -3.34
CA VAL A 29 5.41 0.03 -2.73
C VAL A 29 6.51 -0.23 -3.75
N GLY A 30 6.30 -1.17 -4.68
CA GLY A 30 7.22 -1.42 -5.78
C GLY A 30 7.40 -0.23 -6.72
N GLU A 31 6.33 0.53 -7.00
CA GLU A 31 6.41 1.76 -7.79
C GLU A 31 7.16 2.87 -7.03
N LEU A 32 6.90 3.04 -5.73
CA LEU A 32 7.68 3.95 -4.86
C LEU A 32 9.17 3.60 -4.86
N SER A 33 9.49 2.30 -4.71
CA SER A 33 10.87 1.82 -4.75
C SER A 33 11.51 2.03 -6.12
N LEU A 34 10.77 1.94 -7.21
CA LEU A 34 11.31 2.21 -8.54
C LEU A 34 11.68 3.69 -8.65
N GLN A 35 10.75 4.57 -8.26
CA GLN A 35 10.94 6.02 -8.32
C GLN A 35 12.08 6.52 -7.41
N SER A 36 12.30 5.85 -6.27
CA SER A 36 13.41 6.18 -5.35
C SER A 36 14.79 5.84 -5.93
N ASN A 37 14.85 4.86 -6.84
CA ASN A 37 16.10 4.46 -7.50
C ASN A 37 16.36 5.19 -8.83
N GLU A 38 15.34 5.83 -9.41
CA GLU A 38 15.51 6.67 -10.61
C GLU A 38 16.16 8.02 -10.23
N GLU A 39 17.13 8.47 -11.02
CA GLU A 39 17.62 9.87 -10.97
C GLU A 39 16.46 10.82 -11.30
N PRO A 40 16.52 12.11 -10.89
CA PRO A 40 15.49 13.10 -11.20
C PRO A 40 15.46 13.37 -12.72
N GLU A 41 14.85 12.48 -13.50
CA GLU A 41 14.55 12.75 -14.89
C GLU A 41 13.40 13.75 -14.96
N VAL A 42 13.76 14.95 -15.40
CA VAL A 42 13.00 16.20 -15.47
C VAL A 42 11.66 16.12 -16.24
N GLU A 43 11.27 14.99 -16.82
CA GLU A 43 10.22 15.02 -17.85
C GLU A 43 9.35 13.77 -18.03
N ARG A 44 9.12 12.94 -17.00
CA ARG A 44 8.39 11.66 -17.22
C ARG A 44 6.92 11.53 -16.82
N ARG A 45 6.23 12.53 -16.26
CA ARG A 45 4.76 12.40 -16.08
C ARG A 45 4.01 13.72 -16.18
N VAL A 46 2.80 13.63 -16.73
CA VAL A 46 1.77 14.69 -16.81
C VAL A 46 1.26 15.09 -15.40
N ILE A 47 1.74 14.43 -14.34
CA ILE A 47 1.39 14.61 -12.93
C ILE A 47 2.69 15.01 -12.20
N SER A 48 2.63 16.01 -11.30
CA SER A 48 3.81 16.39 -10.51
C SER A 48 4.21 15.25 -9.57
N LEU A 49 5.50 15.15 -9.22
CA LEU A 49 5.95 14.12 -8.27
C LEU A 49 5.22 14.23 -6.92
N ALA A 50 4.89 15.45 -6.48
CA ALA A 50 4.12 15.68 -5.26
C ALA A 50 2.67 15.13 -5.35
N ASP A 51 1.97 15.41 -6.45
CA ASP A 51 0.62 14.86 -6.66
C ASP A 51 0.65 13.33 -6.75
N TRP A 52 1.67 12.77 -7.42
CA TRP A 52 1.85 11.33 -7.52
C TRP A 52 2.15 10.66 -6.16
N LEU A 53 2.99 11.26 -5.32
CA LEU A 53 3.28 10.74 -3.96
C LEU A 53 2.04 10.76 -3.07
N LYS A 54 1.20 11.79 -3.23
CA LYS A 54 -0.09 11.86 -2.55
C LYS A 54 -1.01 10.72 -3.01
N ASP A 55 -1.17 10.53 -4.31
CA ASP A 55 -2.00 9.44 -4.86
C ASP A 55 -1.52 8.07 -4.34
N MET A 56 -0.20 7.84 -4.31
CA MET A 56 0.39 6.61 -3.76
C MET A 56 0.09 6.42 -2.27
N THR A 57 0.10 7.50 -1.49
CA THR A 57 -0.23 7.46 -0.06
C THR A 57 -1.71 7.12 0.15
N ASP A 58 -2.59 7.77 -0.61
CA ASP A 58 -4.03 7.54 -0.56
C ASP A 58 -4.36 6.09 -0.94
N ASP A 59 -3.73 5.54 -1.99
CA ASP A 59 -3.87 4.14 -2.41
C ASP A 59 -3.43 3.16 -1.30
N MET A 60 -2.26 3.38 -0.68
CA MET A 60 -1.77 2.51 0.40
C MET A 60 -2.70 2.54 1.62
N LEU A 61 -3.20 3.73 2.00
CA LEU A 61 -4.13 3.91 3.12
C LEU A 61 -5.48 3.24 2.85
N GLU A 62 -6.02 3.40 1.64
CA GLU A 62 -7.27 2.74 1.24
C GLU A 62 -7.13 1.23 1.31
N ILE A 63 -6.02 0.67 0.83
CA ILE A 63 -5.78 -0.78 0.90
C ILE A 63 -5.71 -1.25 2.36
N ILE A 64 -4.91 -0.60 3.22
CA ILE A 64 -4.80 -1.02 4.63
C ILE A 64 -6.16 -0.94 5.32
N TRP A 65 -6.91 0.14 5.08
CA TRP A 65 -8.24 0.29 5.66
C TRP A 65 -9.21 -0.81 5.19
N GLU A 66 -9.26 -1.14 3.90
CA GLU A 66 -10.05 -2.27 3.38
C GLU A 66 -9.71 -3.60 4.06
N LEU A 67 -8.43 -3.82 4.37
CA LEU A 67 -7.98 -5.07 5.00
C LEU A 67 -8.30 -5.12 6.50
N GLU A 68 -8.29 -3.97 7.19
CA GLU A 68 -8.59 -3.85 8.61
C GLU A 68 -10.08 -4.00 8.95
N GLU A 69 -10.99 -3.75 7.99
CA GLU A 69 -12.44 -3.97 8.17
C GLU A 69 -12.77 -5.43 8.56
N GLY A 70 -11.91 -6.38 8.15
CA GLY A 70 -12.04 -7.77 8.56
C GLY A 70 -13.17 -8.53 7.85
N PRO A 71 -13.41 -9.80 8.22
CA PRO A 71 -14.46 -10.64 7.66
C PRO A 71 -15.82 -10.36 8.27
N ASP A 72 -16.89 -10.81 7.62
CA ASP A 72 -18.21 -10.92 8.27
C ASP A 72 -18.10 -11.78 9.55
N PRO A 73 -18.62 -11.34 10.71
CA PRO A 73 -18.59 -12.07 11.97
C PRO A 73 -19.08 -13.53 11.89
N GLN A 74 -19.94 -13.85 10.93
CA GLN A 74 -20.43 -15.23 10.72
C GLN A 74 -19.35 -16.16 10.15
N LEU A 75 -18.30 -15.61 9.55
CA LEU A 75 -17.21 -16.36 8.92
C LEU A 75 -16.05 -16.63 9.89
N GLU A 76 -15.99 -15.96 11.04
CA GLU A 76 -14.84 -16.04 11.98
C GLU A 76 -14.47 -17.48 12.37
N ALA A 77 -15.47 -18.35 12.53
CA ALA A 77 -15.26 -19.76 12.90
C ALA A 77 -14.64 -20.61 11.79
N CYS A 78 -14.68 -20.14 10.53
CA CYS A 78 -14.13 -20.80 9.35
C CYS A 78 -12.79 -20.20 8.91
N ILE A 79 -12.31 -19.15 9.59
CA ILE A 79 -11.09 -18.42 9.21
C ILE A 79 -9.89 -18.96 9.98
N ASP A 80 -8.80 -19.19 9.25
CA ASP A 80 -7.49 -19.44 9.85
C ASP A 80 -6.84 -18.11 10.26
N TRP A 81 -7.14 -17.68 11.48
CA TRP A 81 -6.64 -16.42 12.05
C TRP A 81 -5.12 -16.35 12.09
N ARG A 82 -4.42 -17.47 12.29
CA ARG A 82 -2.95 -17.47 12.27
C ARG A 82 -2.42 -17.07 10.89
N ARG A 83 -3.09 -17.50 9.83
CA ARG A 83 -2.75 -17.12 8.46
C ARG A 83 -3.06 -15.64 8.21
N VAL A 84 -4.22 -15.17 8.66
CA VAL A 84 -4.62 -13.75 8.56
C VAL A 84 -3.61 -12.86 9.27
N ASP A 85 -3.27 -13.14 10.53
CA ASP A 85 -2.33 -12.35 11.31
C ASP A 85 -0.95 -12.28 10.65
N GLY A 86 -0.49 -13.41 10.09
CA GLY A 86 0.75 -13.46 9.33
C GLY A 86 0.71 -12.57 8.09
N MET A 87 -0.37 -12.63 7.32
CA MET A 87 -0.55 -11.78 6.14
C MET A 87 -0.66 -10.30 6.50
N MET A 88 -1.44 -9.95 7.52
CA MET A 88 -1.56 -8.58 8.01
C MET A 88 -0.22 -8.03 8.48
N SER A 89 0.59 -8.84 9.17
CA SER A 89 1.94 -8.45 9.56
C SER A 89 2.82 -8.10 8.35
N TYR A 90 2.70 -8.85 7.24
CA TYR A 90 3.39 -8.50 6.00
C TYR A 90 2.83 -7.24 5.34
N CYS A 91 1.51 -7.02 5.38
CA CYS A 91 0.90 -5.79 4.88
C CYS A 91 1.42 -4.56 5.64
N TYR A 92 1.45 -4.60 6.97
CA TYR A 92 1.98 -3.48 7.77
C TYR A 92 3.46 -3.23 7.51
N ALA A 93 4.27 -4.28 7.37
CA ALA A 93 5.68 -4.12 7.03
C ALA A 93 5.88 -3.43 5.66
N LEU A 94 5.06 -3.78 4.67
CA LEU A 94 5.06 -3.12 3.36
C LEU A 94 4.58 -1.67 3.46
N PHE A 95 3.55 -1.41 4.26
CA PHE A 95 3.05 -0.05 4.48
C PHE A 95 4.14 0.83 5.10
N ASP A 96 4.83 0.35 6.13
CA ASP A 96 5.95 1.06 6.76
C ASP A 96 7.09 1.31 5.74
N GLU A 97 7.42 0.32 4.90
CA GLU A 97 8.40 0.47 3.82
C GLU A 97 7.97 1.57 2.81
N GLY A 98 6.71 1.55 2.39
CA GLY A 98 6.13 2.56 1.51
C GLY A 98 6.18 3.96 2.10
N CYS A 99 5.85 4.12 3.38
CA CYS A 99 5.97 5.41 4.08
C CYS A 99 7.42 5.90 4.11
N ASN A 100 8.39 5.03 4.42
CA ASN A 100 9.80 5.41 4.42
C ASN A 100 10.29 5.85 3.01
N LEU A 101 9.83 5.17 1.96
CA LEU A 101 10.16 5.53 0.57
C LEU A 101 9.55 6.87 0.17
N ARG A 102 8.30 7.14 0.57
CA ARG A 102 7.66 8.43 0.36
C ARG A 102 8.45 9.54 1.05
N ASP A 103 8.76 9.37 2.34
CA ASP A 103 9.49 10.40 3.11
C ASP A 103 10.84 10.74 2.45
N MET A 104 11.57 9.73 1.97
CA MET A 104 12.81 9.92 1.21
C MET A 104 12.60 10.70 -0.11
N LEU A 105 11.50 10.43 -0.81
CA LEU A 105 11.16 11.11 -2.06
C LEU A 105 10.70 12.56 -1.83
N GLU A 106 10.00 12.83 -0.72
CA GLU A 106 9.61 14.18 -0.28
C GLU A 106 10.84 15.02 0.10
N GLU A 107 11.78 14.46 0.88
CA GLU A 107 13.04 15.14 1.20
C GLU A 107 13.84 15.53 -0.06
N ARG A 108 13.82 14.67 -1.09
CA ARG A 108 14.47 14.96 -2.39
C ARG A 108 13.80 16.12 -3.12
N LEU A 109 12.47 16.24 -3.05
CA LEU A 109 11.72 17.36 -3.61
C LEU A 109 12.05 18.68 -2.93
N GLU A 110 12.21 18.68 -1.61
CA GLU A 110 12.55 19.87 -0.84
C GLU A 110 13.99 20.34 -1.10
N GLY A 111 14.96 19.41 -1.18
CA GLY A 111 16.37 19.73 -1.42
C GLY A 111 16.71 20.26 -2.82
N ASP A 112 15.83 20.07 -3.80
CA ASP A 112 15.99 20.61 -5.16
C ASP A 112 15.52 22.07 -5.29
N ASN A 113 14.77 22.61 -4.32
CA ASN A 113 14.30 24.01 -4.33
C ASN A 113 15.34 25.05 -3.85
N ASP A 114 16.51 24.62 -3.35
CA ASP A 114 17.52 25.51 -2.73
C ASP A 114 18.65 25.97 -3.68
N LYS A 115 18.48 25.88 -5.01
CA LYS A 115 19.53 26.27 -5.98
C LYS A 115 19.11 27.31 -7.01
N ASP A 116 18.38 28.35 -6.61
CA ASP A 116 18.22 29.56 -7.43
C ASP A 116 18.23 30.79 -6.52
N ASP A 117 19.42 31.21 -6.05
CA ASP A 117 19.72 32.60 -5.66
C ASP A 117 21.19 32.72 -5.23
N GLU A 118 22.11 32.74 -6.20
CA GLU A 118 23.43 33.40 -6.01
C GLU A 118 24.01 33.82 -7.38
N ASP A 119 23.30 34.74 -8.05
CA ASP A 119 23.94 35.67 -8.99
C ASP A 119 24.62 36.78 -8.16
N LEU A 120 25.94 36.67 -7.97
CA LEU A 120 26.83 37.76 -7.51
C LEU A 120 27.87 38.11 -8.58
#